data_AF-A0A937T1T4-F1
#
_entry.id   AF-A0A937T1T4-F1
#
_cell.length_a   1.000
_cell.length_b   1.000
_cell.length_c   1.000
_cell.angle_alpha   90.00
_cell.angle_beta   90.00
_cell.angle_gamma   90.00
#
_symmetry.space_group_name_H-M   'P 1'
#
loop_
_entity.id
_entity.type
_entity.pdbx_description
1 polymer ?
#
loop_
_entity_poly.entity_id
_entity_poly.type
_entity_poly.pdbx_seq_one_letter_code
_entity_poly.pdbx_strand_id
1 'polypeptide(L)'
;MRQHRTERFAVNITTSLGCALLALLVVTMSSRTVQASWAYVPQEIRMAEADLIVAGTIEKLGEDVEKNGTVYETGIIKPNVFLRGKAKVNGDIRLAWPKRTPGGLRMSTDLPAPKVGESSIWVMQADEKLPVYWATYPTDRQPIDKLDEMKKKMETLKKTQWSEPKDGLYMGVFIEQRDMRKSQTMVNGKPVKALAQMSAYTMFWNSTDKSVQLVSYPYDDQFVIELTDPDGKPIEVQTTVTAPQKPPIKKHNFVEVAPGRVKMIGYGFQLGMATKPGDYTLTLRYKNERDGKNLGFENVWQGETNTPAIKVTVAE
;
A
#
# COMPACT_ATOMS: atom_id res chain seq x y z
N MET A 1 25.34 -78.25 20.59
CA MET A 1 26.64 -77.56 20.55
C MET A 1 26.93 -77.23 19.09
N ARG A 2 27.03 -75.93 18.75
CA ARG A 2 27.37 -75.33 17.43
C ARG A 2 26.40 -75.44 16.24
N GLN A 3 26.41 -74.34 15.47
CA GLN A 3 25.76 -74.01 14.17
C GLN A 3 24.24 -73.71 14.25
N HIS A 4 23.68 -72.62 13.70
CA HIS A 4 24.09 -71.76 12.57
C HIS A 4 23.81 -70.27 12.82
N ARG A 5 24.72 -69.43 12.30
CA ARG A 5 24.62 -67.98 12.12
C ARG A 5 24.66 -67.76 10.61
N THR A 6 23.59 -67.24 10.00
CA THR A 6 23.60 -66.48 8.72
C THR A 6 22.16 -66.19 8.32
N GLU A 7 21.66 -64.99 8.66
CA GLU A 7 20.53 -64.32 8.00
C GLU A 7 20.33 -62.95 8.67
N ARG A 8 21.32 -62.07 8.53
CA ARG A 8 21.20 -60.66 8.95
C ARG A 8 22.05 -59.82 8.04
N PHE A 9 21.64 -59.54 6.81
CA PHE A 9 22.24 -58.41 6.06
C PHE A 9 21.38 -57.81 4.94
N ALA A 10 20.23 -58.38 4.59
CA ALA A 10 19.46 -57.86 3.44
C ALA A 10 18.27 -56.94 3.77
N VAL A 11 17.84 -56.82 5.04
CA VAL A 11 16.54 -56.18 5.36
C VAL A 11 16.65 -54.72 5.81
N ASN A 12 17.83 -54.19 6.10
CA ASN A 12 17.98 -52.85 6.70
C ASN A 12 18.38 -51.71 5.75
N ILE A 13 18.62 -51.97 4.46
CA ILE A 13 19.04 -50.92 3.52
C ILE A 13 17.84 -50.31 2.76
N THR A 14 16.75 -51.06 2.58
CA THR A 14 15.56 -50.59 1.86
C THR A 14 14.68 -49.63 2.67
N THR A 15 14.70 -49.71 4.01
CA THR A 15 13.88 -48.85 4.89
C THR A 15 14.48 -47.45 5.10
N SER A 16 15.81 -47.29 5.07
CA SER A 16 16.43 -45.96 5.30
C SER A 16 16.42 -45.08 4.05
N LEU A 17 16.56 -45.67 2.85
CA LEU A 17 16.48 -44.93 1.58
C LEU A 17 15.06 -44.40 1.33
N GLY A 18 14.04 -45.19 1.67
CA GLY A 18 12.62 -44.78 1.52
C GLY A 18 12.28 -43.57 2.39
N CYS A 19 12.72 -43.55 3.65
CA CYS A 19 12.49 -42.42 4.55
C CYS A 19 13.26 -41.16 4.13
N ALA A 20 14.49 -41.30 3.61
CA ALA A 20 15.27 -40.17 3.13
C ALA A 20 14.66 -39.55 1.86
N LEU A 21 14.13 -40.36 0.94
CA LEU A 21 13.45 -39.87 -0.26
C LEU A 21 12.12 -39.18 0.07
N LEU A 22 11.36 -39.70 1.03
CA LEU A 22 10.12 -39.08 1.51
C LEU A 22 10.39 -37.74 2.20
N ALA A 23 11.44 -37.66 3.03
CA ALA A 23 11.84 -36.40 3.67
C ALA A 23 12.31 -35.35 2.66
N LEU A 24 13.06 -35.77 1.62
CA LEU A 24 13.49 -34.88 0.55
C LEU A 24 12.29 -34.38 -0.29
N LEU A 25 11.29 -35.24 -0.54
CA LEU A 25 10.04 -34.85 -1.19
C LEU A 25 9.21 -33.90 -0.32
N VAL A 26 9.14 -34.10 1.00
CA VAL A 26 8.43 -33.18 1.91
C VAL A 26 9.15 -31.82 2.03
N VAL A 27 10.48 -31.77 1.93
CA VAL A 27 11.27 -30.53 1.95
C VAL A 27 11.31 -29.82 0.59
N THR A 28 11.05 -30.53 -0.52
CA THR A 28 10.92 -29.92 -1.86
C THR A 28 9.48 -29.57 -2.21
N MET A 29 8.50 -30.24 -1.61
CA MET A 29 7.07 -29.97 -1.70
C MET A 29 6.51 -29.13 -0.54
N SER A 30 7.34 -28.74 0.43
CA SER A 30 7.00 -27.62 1.30
C SER A 30 6.88 -26.40 0.41
N SER A 31 5.63 -26.15 0.00
CA SER A 31 5.20 -24.99 -0.76
C SER A 31 5.99 -23.80 -0.26
N ARG A 32 6.83 -23.20 -1.11
CA ARG A 32 7.37 -21.87 -0.84
C ARG A 32 6.15 -21.06 -0.46
N THR A 33 6.05 -20.67 0.80
CA THR A 33 4.99 -19.79 1.25
C THR A 33 5.16 -18.55 0.40
N VAL A 34 4.31 -18.40 -0.61
CA VAL A 34 4.22 -17.16 -1.39
C VAL A 34 3.61 -16.17 -0.41
N GLN A 35 4.44 -15.62 0.47
CA GLN A 35 4.08 -14.48 1.28
C GLN A 35 3.96 -13.32 0.31
N ALA A 36 2.73 -12.94 0.00
CA ALA A 36 2.46 -11.63 -0.55
C ALA A 36 2.88 -10.62 0.54
N SER A 37 4.08 -10.03 0.39
CA SER A 37 4.49 -8.94 1.26
C SER A 37 3.85 -7.67 0.72
N TRP A 38 2.76 -7.23 1.33
CA TRP A 38 2.26 -5.89 1.06
C TRP A 38 3.19 -4.88 1.70
N ALA A 39 3.62 -3.89 0.92
CA ALA A 39 4.07 -2.64 1.53
C ALA A 39 2.86 -2.07 2.29
N TYR A 40 3.03 -1.82 3.59
CA TYR A 40 2.00 -1.17 4.39
C TYR A 40 1.70 0.21 3.79
N VAL A 41 0.41 0.52 3.62
CA VAL A 41 -0.07 1.83 3.18
C VAL A 41 -1.12 2.31 4.18
N PRO A 42 -0.94 3.50 4.80
CA PRO A 42 -1.92 4.04 5.72
C PRO A 42 -3.29 4.16 5.07
N GLN A 43 -4.33 3.92 5.87
CA GLN A 43 -5.70 3.94 5.37
C GLN A 43 -6.09 5.31 4.82
N GLU A 44 -5.58 6.39 5.38
CA GLU A 44 -5.80 7.76 4.93
C GLU A 44 -5.31 7.96 3.50
N ILE A 45 -4.17 7.37 3.13
CA ILE A 45 -3.68 7.38 1.75
C ILE A 45 -4.63 6.60 0.84
N ARG A 46 -5.08 5.40 1.26
CA ARG A 46 -6.05 4.60 0.50
C ARG A 46 -7.35 5.38 0.27
N MET A 47 -7.82 6.09 1.29
CA MET A 47 -9.00 6.95 1.23
C MET A 47 -8.78 8.19 0.34
N ALA A 48 -7.56 8.73 0.32
CA ALA A 48 -7.18 9.84 -0.55
C ALA A 48 -7.20 9.42 -2.03
N GLU A 49 -6.74 8.21 -2.35
CA GLU A 49 -6.71 7.65 -3.72
C GLU A 49 -8.04 7.04 -4.18
N ALA A 50 -8.99 6.78 -3.28
CA ALA A 50 -10.23 6.08 -3.60
C ALA A 50 -11.14 6.86 -4.56
N ASP A 51 -11.78 6.14 -5.49
CA ASP A 51 -12.87 6.66 -6.31
C ASP A 51 -14.16 6.79 -5.52
N LEU A 52 -14.41 5.81 -4.67
CA LEU A 52 -15.67 5.66 -3.94
C LEU A 52 -15.36 5.15 -2.54
N ILE A 53 -15.93 5.81 -1.54
CA ILE A 53 -15.94 5.30 -0.17
C ILE A 53 -17.38 5.24 0.31
N VAL A 54 -17.85 4.04 0.64
CA VAL A 54 -19.25 3.79 0.99
C VAL A 54 -19.36 2.88 2.20
N ALA A 55 -20.27 3.20 3.11
CA ALA A 55 -20.74 2.28 4.13
C ALA A 55 -22.04 1.65 3.62
N GLY A 56 -22.08 0.32 3.52
CA GLY A 56 -23.21 -0.35 2.90
C GLY A 56 -23.19 -1.86 3.12
N THR A 57 -24.23 -2.51 2.61
CA THR A 57 -24.46 -3.95 2.78
C THR A 57 -24.36 -4.65 1.43
N ILE A 58 -23.70 -5.81 1.38
CA ILE A 58 -23.76 -6.67 0.18
C ILE A 58 -25.18 -7.23 0.08
N GLU A 59 -25.99 -6.69 -0.83
CA GLU A 59 -27.40 -7.07 -0.96
C GLU A 59 -27.58 -8.41 -1.68
N LYS A 60 -26.78 -8.63 -2.73
CA LYS A 60 -26.79 -9.86 -3.53
C LYS A 60 -25.49 -10.02 -4.30
N LEU A 61 -25.25 -11.21 -4.81
CA LEU A 61 -24.20 -11.44 -5.79
C LEU A 61 -24.64 -10.88 -7.16
N GLY A 62 -23.69 -10.35 -7.90
CA GLY A 62 -23.87 -9.91 -9.28
C GLY A 62 -23.35 -10.94 -10.28
N GLU A 63 -23.30 -10.54 -11.53
CA GLU A 63 -22.63 -11.31 -12.59
C GLU A 63 -21.11 -11.28 -12.39
N ASP A 64 -20.46 -12.41 -12.61
CA ASP A 64 -19.00 -12.50 -12.59
C ASP A 64 -18.39 -11.62 -13.68
N VAL A 65 -17.16 -11.17 -13.45
CA VAL A 65 -16.37 -10.45 -14.45
C VAL A 65 -15.04 -11.14 -14.68
N GLU A 66 -14.53 -11.08 -15.91
CA GLU A 66 -13.21 -11.62 -16.24
C GLU A 66 -12.20 -10.49 -16.46
N LYS A 67 -11.02 -10.63 -15.85
CA LYS A 67 -9.89 -9.74 -16.08
C LYS A 67 -8.61 -10.55 -16.15
N ASN A 68 -7.84 -10.37 -17.22
CA ASN A 68 -6.56 -11.05 -17.44
C ASN A 68 -6.65 -12.58 -17.30
N GLY A 69 -7.71 -13.20 -17.83
CA GLY A 69 -7.92 -14.65 -17.77
C GLY A 69 -8.33 -15.18 -16.39
N THR A 70 -8.66 -14.30 -15.44
CA THR A 70 -9.12 -14.65 -14.10
C THR A 70 -10.57 -14.20 -13.92
N VAL A 71 -11.42 -15.08 -13.39
CA VAL A 71 -12.82 -14.81 -13.09
C VAL A 71 -12.96 -14.27 -11.67
N TYR A 72 -13.73 -13.19 -11.53
CA TYR A 72 -14.02 -12.52 -10.27
C TYR A 72 -15.52 -12.57 -9.99
N GLU A 73 -15.87 -12.99 -8.78
CA GLU A 73 -17.24 -12.85 -8.28
C GLU A 73 -17.50 -11.38 -7.97
N THR A 74 -18.76 -10.95 -8.16
CA THR A 74 -19.16 -9.60 -7.80
C THR A 74 -20.27 -9.58 -6.77
N GLY A 75 -20.26 -8.56 -5.93
CA GLY A 75 -21.30 -8.26 -4.96
C GLY A 75 -21.86 -6.87 -5.20
N ILE A 76 -23.19 -6.75 -5.16
CA ILE A 76 -23.87 -5.48 -5.27
C ILE A 76 -24.01 -4.88 -3.86
N ILE A 77 -23.38 -3.73 -3.65
CA ILE A 77 -23.47 -2.96 -2.42
C ILE A 77 -24.71 -2.08 -2.49
N LYS A 78 -25.60 -2.26 -1.51
CA LYS A 78 -26.64 -1.29 -1.18
C LYS A 78 -26.04 -0.23 -0.26
N PRO A 79 -25.85 1.02 -0.74
CA PRO A 79 -25.22 2.06 0.05
C PRO A 79 -26.16 2.58 1.13
N ASN A 80 -25.64 2.72 2.35
CA ASN A 80 -26.33 3.43 3.44
C ASN A 80 -25.78 4.85 3.58
N VAL A 81 -24.46 5.01 3.45
CA VAL A 81 -23.76 6.30 3.58
C VAL A 81 -22.64 6.39 2.55
N PHE A 82 -22.54 7.51 1.85
CA PHE A 82 -21.38 7.85 1.03
C PHE A 82 -20.44 8.76 1.82
N LEU A 83 -19.18 8.35 1.95
CA LEU A 83 -18.12 9.17 2.55
C LEU A 83 -17.32 9.95 1.51
N ARG A 84 -17.18 9.39 0.29
CA ARG A 84 -16.48 10.02 -0.83
C ARG A 84 -17.02 9.53 -2.16
N GLY A 85 -17.04 10.43 -3.14
CA GLY A 85 -17.43 10.12 -4.50
C GLY A 85 -18.93 9.91 -4.64
N LYS A 86 -19.33 9.62 -5.88
CA LYS A 86 -20.67 9.14 -6.22
C LYS A 86 -20.48 7.87 -7.03
N ALA A 87 -21.48 6.98 -7.03
CA ALA A 87 -21.44 5.85 -7.95
C ALA A 87 -21.29 6.39 -9.38
N LYS A 88 -20.26 5.94 -10.10
CA LYS A 88 -19.95 6.37 -11.48
C LYS A 88 -21.08 6.10 -12.48
N VAL A 89 -22.08 5.30 -12.13
CA VAL A 89 -23.13 4.83 -13.03
C VAL A 89 -24.47 4.98 -12.33
N ASN A 90 -25.54 5.27 -13.09
CA ASN A 90 -26.95 5.22 -12.66
C ASN A 90 -27.41 3.77 -12.32
N GLY A 91 -26.57 2.98 -11.64
CA GLY A 91 -26.77 1.57 -11.37
C GLY A 91 -26.02 1.09 -10.12
N ASP A 92 -26.02 -0.22 -9.94
CA ASP A 92 -25.51 -0.91 -8.76
C ASP A 92 -24.01 -0.66 -8.49
N ILE A 93 -23.64 -0.49 -7.22
CA ILE A 93 -22.23 -0.43 -6.81
C ILE A 93 -21.68 -1.87 -6.75
N ARG A 94 -21.00 -2.31 -7.81
CA ARG A 94 -20.46 -3.68 -7.92
C ARG A 94 -19.04 -3.75 -7.37
N LEU A 95 -18.83 -4.47 -6.27
CA LEU A 95 -17.51 -4.81 -5.74
C LEU A 95 -17.07 -6.16 -6.32
N ALA A 96 -15.85 -6.25 -6.86
CA ALA A 96 -15.29 -7.50 -7.39
C ALA A 96 -14.22 -8.10 -6.46
N TRP A 97 -14.21 -9.42 -6.32
CA TRP A 97 -13.17 -10.19 -5.62
C TRP A 97 -12.94 -11.53 -6.32
N PRO A 98 -11.78 -12.20 -6.13
CA PRO A 98 -11.49 -13.42 -6.88
C PRO A 98 -12.48 -14.53 -6.58
N LYS A 99 -12.99 -15.15 -7.64
CA LYS A 99 -13.90 -16.28 -7.53
C LYS A 99 -13.20 -17.45 -6.87
N ARG A 100 -13.89 -18.13 -5.94
CA ARG A 100 -13.35 -19.36 -5.35
C ARG A 100 -13.34 -20.49 -6.38
N THR A 101 -12.16 -20.88 -6.84
CA THR A 101 -11.96 -22.11 -7.63
C THR A 101 -11.62 -23.29 -6.71
N PRO A 102 -12.28 -24.47 -6.84
CA PRO A 102 -11.91 -25.67 -6.10
C PRO A 102 -10.44 -26.03 -6.33
N GLY A 103 -9.67 -26.20 -5.25
CA GLY A 103 -8.24 -26.55 -5.31
C GLY A 103 -7.29 -25.44 -5.77
N GLY A 104 -7.79 -24.26 -6.14
CA GLY A 104 -6.97 -23.13 -6.59
C GLY A 104 -6.47 -22.26 -5.43
N LEU A 105 -5.22 -21.81 -5.52
CA LEU A 105 -4.69 -20.75 -4.67
C LEU A 105 -5.43 -19.44 -4.98
N ARG A 106 -5.92 -18.74 -3.96
CA ARG A 106 -6.45 -17.38 -4.12
C ARG A 106 -5.26 -16.44 -4.28
N MET A 107 -4.91 -16.11 -5.51
CA MET A 107 -3.95 -15.04 -5.77
C MET A 107 -4.70 -13.79 -6.18
N SER A 108 -5.22 -13.00 -5.23
CA SER A 108 -5.58 -11.59 -5.44
C SER A 108 -6.32 -11.05 -4.22
N THR A 109 -5.70 -10.09 -3.52
CA THR A 109 -6.21 -9.40 -2.33
C THR A 109 -6.33 -10.29 -1.08
N ASP A 110 -5.70 -9.90 0.03
CA ASP A 110 -5.83 -10.60 1.33
C ASP A 110 -7.20 -10.35 2.01
N LEU A 111 -8.18 -9.85 1.24
CA LEU A 111 -9.53 -9.61 1.70
C LEU A 111 -10.35 -10.90 1.58
N PRO A 112 -10.89 -11.42 2.70
CA PRO A 112 -11.87 -12.49 2.62
C PRO A 112 -13.06 -12.05 1.78
N ALA A 113 -13.59 -12.96 0.96
CA ALA A 113 -14.82 -12.71 0.20
C ALA A 113 -15.95 -12.33 1.18
N PRO A 114 -16.67 -11.21 0.95
CA PRO A 114 -17.77 -10.84 1.80
C PRO A 114 -18.98 -11.76 1.61
N LYS A 115 -19.88 -11.77 2.59
CA LYS A 115 -21.12 -12.52 2.53
C LYS A 115 -22.29 -11.61 2.14
N VAL A 116 -23.31 -12.16 1.48
CA VAL A 116 -24.60 -11.48 1.33
C VAL A 116 -25.17 -11.16 2.72
N GLY A 117 -25.72 -9.96 2.89
CA GLY A 117 -26.18 -9.40 4.17
C GLY A 117 -25.08 -8.74 5.01
N GLU A 118 -23.81 -8.85 4.60
CA GLU A 118 -22.70 -8.27 5.37
C GLU A 118 -22.61 -6.75 5.18
N SER A 119 -22.56 -6.02 6.29
CA SER A 119 -22.39 -4.57 6.32
C SER A 119 -20.95 -4.20 6.65
N SER A 120 -20.36 -3.30 5.85
CA SER A 120 -18.98 -2.86 5.99
C SER A 120 -18.79 -1.47 5.36
N ILE A 121 -17.63 -0.89 5.60
CA ILE A 121 -17.16 0.32 4.92
C ILE A 121 -16.14 -0.11 3.88
N TRP A 122 -16.34 0.34 2.65
CA TRP A 122 -15.57 -0.05 1.48
C TRP A 122 -14.87 1.17 0.91
N VAL A 123 -13.53 1.12 0.84
CA VAL A 123 -12.65 2.10 0.21
C VAL A 123 -12.23 1.50 -1.12
N MET A 124 -12.70 2.07 -2.24
CA MET A 124 -12.63 1.37 -3.51
C MET A 124 -12.09 2.23 -4.65
N GLN A 125 -11.39 1.58 -5.56
CA GLN A 125 -10.94 2.12 -6.83
C GLN A 125 -11.81 1.55 -7.96
N ALA A 126 -12.28 2.41 -8.85
CA ALA A 126 -13.04 1.98 -10.02
C ALA A 126 -12.09 1.30 -11.00
N ASP A 127 -12.55 0.23 -11.64
CA ASP A 127 -11.86 -0.27 -12.82
C ASP A 127 -11.99 0.72 -13.98
N GLU A 128 -10.98 0.77 -14.84
CA GLU A 128 -10.98 1.64 -16.03
C GLU A 128 -11.91 1.13 -17.13
N LYS A 129 -12.09 -0.19 -17.24
CA LYS A 129 -12.78 -0.84 -18.37
C LYS A 129 -14.01 -1.63 -17.94
N LEU A 130 -13.99 -2.18 -16.74
CA LEU A 130 -15.07 -2.99 -16.21
C LEU A 130 -16.02 -2.14 -15.33
N PRO A 131 -17.33 -2.45 -15.30
CA PRO A 131 -18.29 -1.73 -14.46
C PRO A 131 -18.23 -2.21 -13.00
N VAL A 132 -17.03 -2.29 -12.42
CA VAL A 132 -16.80 -2.77 -11.06
C VAL A 132 -15.82 -1.87 -10.30
N TYR A 133 -15.85 -2.02 -8.99
CA TYR A 133 -14.92 -1.44 -8.06
C TYR A 133 -14.06 -2.54 -7.42
N TRP A 134 -12.83 -2.18 -7.10
CA TRP A 134 -11.87 -3.05 -6.43
C TRP A 134 -11.55 -2.51 -5.03
N ALA A 135 -11.61 -3.40 -4.05
CA ALA A 135 -10.92 -3.24 -2.76
C ALA A 135 -9.75 -4.22 -2.77
N THR A 136 -8.52 -3.72 -2.62
CA THR A 136 -7.31 -4.52 -2.88
C THR A 136 -6.43 -4.73 -1.65
N TYR A 137 -6.52 -3.83 -0.68
CA TYR A 137 -5.76 -3.89 0.57
C TYR A 137 -6.64 -4.35 1.72
N PRO A 138 -6.09 -5.05 2.73
CA PRO A 138 -6.84 -5.38 3.95
C PRO A 138 -7.55 -4.17 4.60
N THR A 139 -6.93 -2.99 4.52
CA THR A 139 -7.47 -1.73 5.06
C THR A 139 -8.58 -1.10 4.21
N ASP A 140 -8.80 -1.60 2.99
CA ASP A 140 -9.85 -1.11 2.08
C ASP A 140 -11.26 -1.57 2.53
N ARG A 141 -11.36 -2.59 3.38
CA ARG A 141 -12.61 -3.02 4.03
C ARG A 141 -12.51 -2.77 5.53
N GLN A 142 -13.48 -2.07 6.10
CA GLN A 142 -13.54 -1.83 7.53
C GLN A 142 -14.87 -2.28 8.14
N PRO A 143 -14.86 -2.71 9.42
CA PRO A 143 -16.08 -2.91 10.19
C PRO A 143 -16.99 -1.68 10.17
N ILE A 144 -18.31 -1.90 10.18
CA ILE A 144 -19.29 -0.81 10.07
C ILE A 144 -19.29 0.12 11.29
N ASP A 145 -18.92 -0.38 12.47
CA ASP A 145 -18.79 0.39 13.72
C ASP A 145 -17.63 1.40 13.70
N LYS A 146 -16.72 1.29 12.72
CA LYS A 146 -15.65 2.27 12.48
C LYS A 146 -16.07 3.48 11.65
N LEU A 147 -17.37 3.65 11.36
CA LEU A 147 -17.86 4.71 10.49
C LEU A 147 -17.47 6.12 10.95
N ASP A 148 -17.58 6.40 12.26
CA ASP A 148 -17.24 7.71 12.78
C ASP A 148 -15.73 7.96 12.82
N GLU A 149 -14.92 6.90 13.00
CA GLU A 149 -13.47 6.98 12.83
C GLU A 149 -13.11 7.32 11.37
N MET A 150 -13.74 6.65 10.41
CA MET A 150 -13.54 6.90 8.98
C MET A 150 -13.96 8.32 8.57
N LYS A 151 -15.06 8.85 9.11
CA LYS A 151 -15.47 10.25 8.90
C LYS A 151 -14.40 11.22 9.42
N LYS A 152 -13.87 10.99 10.63
CA LYS A 152 -12.80 11.84 11.19
C LYS A 152 -11.55 11.81 10.31
N LYS A 153 -11.14 10.63 9.82
CA LYS A 153 -10.02 10.49 8.87
C LYS A 153 -10.28 11.28 7.57
N MET A 154 -11.49 11.21 7.02
CA MET A 154 -11.87 12.02 5.85
C MET A 154 -11.76 13.53 6.12
N GLU A 155 -12.21 14.00 7.28
CA GLU A 155 -12.08 15.42 7.64
C GLU A 155 -10.63 15.85 7.82
N THR A 156 -9.76 14.97 8.33
CA THR A 156 -8.31 15.22 8.38
C THR A 156 -7.72 15.33 6.97
N LEU A 157 -8.10 14.43 6.06
CA LEU A 157 -7.64 14.49 4.66
C LEU A 157 -8.10 15.75 3.92
N LYS A 158 -9.30 16.26 4.21
CA LYS A 158 -9.77 17.54 3.65
C LYS A 158 -8.92 18.74 4.10
N LYS A 159 -8.24 18.62 5.24
CA LYS A 159 -7.35 19.64 5.81
C LYS A 159 -5.90 19.46 5.38
N THR A 160 -5.60 18.52 4.48
CA THR A 160 -4.26 18.38 3.91
C THR A 160 -3.79 19.72 3.35
N GLN A 161 -2.61 20.13 3.77
CA GLN A 161 -1.95 21.32 3.24
C GLN A 161 -1.29 20.95 1.92
N TRP A 162 -1.82 21.53 0.84
CA TRP A 162 -1.28 21.35 -0.51
C TRP A 162 -0.30 22.47 -0.84
N SER A 163 0.68 22.17 -1.68
CA SER A 163 1.54 23.16 -2.32
C SER A 163 0.72 24.12 -3.18
N GLU A 164 1.35 25.23 -3.60
CA GLU A 164 0.87 25.94 -4.77
C GLU A 164 0.89 25.00 -6.00
N PRO A 165 -0.08 25.11 -6.93
CA PRO A 165 -0.10 24.30 -8.12
C PRO A 165 1.05 24.69 -9.04
N LYS A 166 1.73 23.69 -9.60
CA LYS A 166 2.68 23.87 -10.70
C LYS A 166 2.28 23.02 -11.89
N ASP A 167 1.89 23.69 -12.97
CA ASP A 167 1.35 23.05 -14.18
C ASP A 167 0.18 22.10 -13.86
N GLY A 168 -0.68 22.51 -12.91
CA GLY A 168 -1.83 21.74 -12.44
C GLY A 168 -1.50 20.57 -11.52
N LEU A 169 -0.26 20.43 -11.07
CA LEU A 169 0.13 19.45 -10.05
C LEU A 169 0.25 20.10 -8.67
N TYR A 170 -0.53 19.58 -7.72
CA TYR A 170 -0.39 19.91 -6.30
C TYR A 170 0.37 18.78 -5.60
N MET A 171 1.18 19.16 -4.62
CA MET A 171 1.87 18.23 -3.75
C MET A 171 1.39 18.37 -2.31
N GLY A 172 1.07 17.26 -1.68
CA GLY A 172 0.74 17.19 -0.26
C GLY A 172 1.56 16.10 0.42
N VAL A 173 1.54 16.11 1.75
CA VAL A 173 2.13 15.03 2.55
C VAL A 173 1.17 14.63 3.65
N PHE A 174 1.07 13.33 3.86
CA PHE A 174 0.41 12.74 5.01
C PHE A 174 1.49 12.24 5.96
N ILE A 175 1.36 12.55 7.24
CA ILE A 175 2.35 12.17 8.26
C ILE A 175 1.68 11.23 9.24
N GLU A 176 2.20 10.01 9.30
CA GLU A 176 1.80 9.01 10.27
C GLU A 176 2.71 9.10 11.48
N GLN A 177 2.12 9.15 12.68
CA GLN A 177 2.83 9.05 13.94
C GLN A 177 2.45 7.75 14.63
N ARG A 178 3.46 6.91 14.92
CA ARG A 178 3.28 5.71 15.72
C ARG A 178 3.84 5.94 17.12
N ASP A 179 2.99 5.81 18.14
CA ASP A 179 3.40 5.91 19.55
C ASP A 179 4.40 4.80 19.90
N MET A 180 5.57 5.19 20.40
CA MET A 180 6.67 4.31 20.76
C MET A 180 6.88 4.18 22.27
N ARG A 181 6.12 4.91 23.11
CA ARG A 181 6.31 4.93 24.57
C ARG A 181 6.07 3.57 25.24
N LYS A 182 5.20 2.75 24.63
CA LYS A 182 4.90 1.38 25.07
C LYS A 182 5.70 0.33 24.28
N SER A 183 6.62 0.76 23.42
CA SER A 183 7.40 -0.14 22.58
C SER A 183 8.42 -0.92 23.41
N GLN A 184 8.50 -2.23 23.19
CA GLN A 184 9.54 -3.10 23.76
C GLN A 184 10.72 -3.28 22.79
N THR A 185 10.83 -2.41 21.79
CA THR A 185 11.86 -2.53 20.75
C THR A 185 13.25 -2.27 21.33
N MET A 186 14.18 -3.17 21.02
CA MET A 186 15.58 -3.09 21.40
C MET A 186 16.43 -2.86 20.15
N VAL A 187 17.37 -1.91 20.20
CA VAL A 187 18.38 -1.69 19.15
C VAL A 187 19.75 -1.84 19.79
N ASN A 188 20.56 -2.79 19.29
CA ASN A 188 21.88 -3.12 19.84
C ASN A 188 21.85 -3.37 21.36
N GLY A 189 20.83 -4.10 21.85
CA GLY A 189 20.67 -4.44 23.25
C GLY A 189 20.21 -3.28 24.15
N LYS A 190 19.85 -2.12 23.60
CA LYS A 190 19.33 -0.97 24.34
C LYS A 190 17.86 -0.71 23.98
N PRO A 191 17.00 -0.41 24.96
CA PRO A 191 15.61 -0.06 24.68
C PRO A 191 15.54 1.25 23.88
N VAL A 192 14.67 1.29 22.88
CA VAL A 192 14.38 2.50 22.13
C VAL A 192 13.66 3.50 23.04
N LYS A 193 14.31 4.63 23.32
CA LYS A 193 13.73 5.75 24.08
C LYS A 193 13.17 6.80 23.12
N ALA A 194 12.13 6.44 22.38
CA ALA A 194 11.43 7.33 21.47
C ALA A 194 9.98 7.53 21.93
N LEU A 195 9.46 8.73 21.72
CA LEU A 195 8.04 9.04 21.94
C LEU A 195 7.21 8.58 20.75
N ALA A 196 7.71 8.81 19.54
CA ALA A 196 7.04 8.40 18.32
C ALA A 196 8.03 8.02 17.21
N GLN A 197 7.58 7.16 16.30
CA GLN A 197 8.18 6.98 14.98
C GLN A 197 7.29 7.71 13.97
N MET A 198 7.91 8.55 13.11
CA MET A 198 7.18 9.31 12.10
C MET A 198 7.49 8.78 10.71
N SER A 199 6.46 8.73 9.86
CA SER A 199 6.58 8.41 8.44
C SER A 199 5.85 9.47 7.60
N ALA A 200 6.48 9.96 6.54
CA ALA A 200 5.87 10.87 5.57
C ALA A 200 5.48 10.15 4.28
N TYR A 201 4.28 10.38 3.79
CA TYR A 201 3.76 9.81 2.54
C TYR A 201 3.40 10.94 1.59
N THR A 202 4.05 10.98 0.43
CA THR A 202 3.82 12.02 -0.58
C THR A 202 2.58 11.73 -1.39
N MET A 203 1.70 12.71 -1.48
CA MET A 203 0.49 12.67 -2.30
C MET A 203 0.56 13.73 -3.39
N PHE A 204 0.10 13.39 -4.57
CA PHE A 204 0.03 14.30 -5.70
C PHE A 204 -1.40 14.38 -6.19
N TRP A 205 -1.92 15.60 -6.35
CA TRP A 205 -3.23 15.84 -6.93
C TRP A 205 -3.07 16.52 -8.29
N ASN A 206 -3.61 15.87 -9.32
CA ASN A 206 -3.67 16.42 -10.67
C ASN A 206 -4.99 17.19 -10.85
N SER A 207 -4.93 18.50 -11.01
CA SER A 207 -6.09 19.36 -11.28
C SER A 207 -6.33 19.62 -12.77
N THR A 208 -5.47 19.11 -13.65
CA THR A 208 -5.65 19.24 -15.10
C THR A 208 -6.75 18.30 -15.62
N ASP A 209 -7.11 18.47 -16.88
CA ASP A 209 -8.05 17.63 -17.62
C ASP A 209 -7.40 16.42 -18.30
N LYS A 210 -6.07 16.27 -18.20
CA LYS A 210 -5.30 15.19 -18.81
C LYS A 210 -4.55 14.38 -17.76
N SER A 211 -4.31 13.11 -18.04
CA SER A 211 -3.43 12.30 -17.20
C SER A 211 -2.01 12.86 -17.22
N VAL A 212 -1.39 12.88 -16.04
CA VAL A 212 -0.01 13.31 -15.84
C VAL A 212 0.81 12.13 -15.36
N GLN A 213 2.00 11.93 -15.93
CA GLN A 213 2.92 10.88 -15.51
C GLN A 213 3.97 11.48 -14.56
N LEU A 214 4.10 10.89 -13.38
CA LEU A 214 5.11 11.27 -12.39
C LEU A 214 6.16 10.17 -12.27
N VAL A 215 7.42 10.56 -12.14
CA VAL A 215 8.52 9.61 -12.01
C VAL A 215 8.67 9.20 -10.55
N SER A 216 8.82 7.89 -10.32
CA SER A 216 9.01 7.20 -9.04
C SER A 216 10.28 6.35 -9.07
N TYR A 217 11.36 6.91 -9.60
CA TYR A 217 12.64 6.22 -9.78
C TYR A 217 13.61 6.65 -8.65
N PRO A 218 13.87 5.78 -7.67
CA PRO A 218 14.52 6.17 -6.40
C PRO A 218 15.99 6.60 -6.53
N TYR A 219 16.58 6.50 -7.72
CA TYR A 219 17.98 6.88 -7.97
C TYR A 219 18.13 8.27 -8.63
N ASP A 220 17.02 8.98 -8.86
CA ASP A 220 17.03 10.36 -9.40
C ASP A 220 16.99 11.43 -8.31
N ASP A 221 17.03 11.05 -7.04
CA ASP A 221 17.01 11.98 -5.90
C ASP A 221 15.85 12.99 -5.97
N GLN A 222 14.70 12.50 -6.44
CA GLN A 222 13.53 13.32 -6.76
C GLN A 222 12.93 13.96 -5.53
N PHE A 223 13.12 13.35 -4.36
CA PHE A 223 12.56 13.79 -3.10
C PHE A 223 13.65 14.29 -2.18
N VAL A 224 13.44 15.48 -1.61
CA VAL A 224 14.23 16.00 -0.49
C VAL A 224 13.28 16.33 0.63
N ILE A 225 13.62 15.86 1.84
CA ILE A 225 12.88 16.16 3.07
C ILE A 225 13.81 16.96 3.96
N GLU A 226 13.34 18.13 4.38
CA GLU A 226 13.97 18.89 5.46
C GLU A 226 13.07 18.73 6.69
N LEU A 227 13.63 18.19 7.75
CA LEU A 227 12.94 17.98 9.01
C LEU A 227 13.71 18.71 10.11
N THR A 228 13.03 19.50 10.92
CA THR A 228 13.61 20.11 12.12
C THR A 228 12.92 19.62 13.38
N ASP A 229 13.70 19.44 14.44
CA ASP A 229 13.19 19.15 15.79
C ASP A 229 12.55 20.39 16.44
N PRO A 230 11.92 20.24 17.62
CA PRO A 230 11.30 21.36 18.34
C PRO A 230 12.26 22.49 18.74
N ASP A 231 13.58 22.23 18.76
CA ASP A 231 14.61 23.24 19.03
C ASP A 231 15.11 23.91 17.72
N GLY A 232 14.52 23.57 16.57
CA GLY A 232 14.92 24.06 15.26
C GLY A 232 16.16 23.38 14.68
N LYS A 233 16.63 22.26 15.27
CA LYS A 233 17.80 21.54 14.77
C LYS A 233 17.41 20.62 13.61
N PRO A 234 18.18 20.61 12.50
CA PRO A 234 17.90 19.71 11.39
C PRO A 234 18.08 18.25 11.81
N ILE A 235 17.16 17.40 11.35
CA ILE A 235 17.22 15.94 11.46
C ILE A 235 17.49 15.41 10.05
N GLU A 236 18.54 14.59 9.92
CA GLU A 236 18.88 13.97 8.65
C GLU A 236 17.80 12.92 8.26
N VAL A 237 17.31 13.04 7.03
CA VAL A 237 16.34 12.08 6.45
C VAL A 237 16.94 11.52 5.17
N GLN A 238 17.16 10.20 5.14
CA GLN A 238 17.57 9.52 3.91
C GLN A 238 16.35 9.35 2.98
N THR A 239 16.40 9.99 1.82
CA THR A 239 15.38 9.89 0.77
C THR A 239 15.87 9.15 -0.48
N THR A 240 17.16 8.89 -0.56
CA THR A 240 17.83 8.38 -1.77
C THR A 240 18.35 6.97 -1.55
N VAL A 241 18.28 6.15 -2.60
CA VAL A 241 18.87 4.81 -2.59
C VAL A 241 20.24 4.88 -3.26
N THR A 242 21.30 4.64 -2.48
CA THR A 242 22.65 4.53 -3.02
C THR A 242 22.89 3.09 -3.48
N ALA A 243 23.13 2.89 -4.78
CA ALA A 243 23.59 1.61 -5.33
C ALA A 243 24.88 1.80 -6.14
N PRO A 244 25.81 0.82 -6.13
CA PRO A 244 27.03 0.88 -6.93
C PRO A 244 26.78 1.06 -8.42
N GLN A 245 25.65 0.53 -8.91
CA GLN A 245 25.19 0.69 -10.28
C GLN A 245 23.69 0.99 -10.29
N LYS A 246 23.31 2.11 -10.89
CA LYS A 246 21.91 2.50 -11.06
C LYS A 246 21.26 1.59 -12.13
N PRO A 247 20.21 0.80 -11.81
CA PRO A 247 19.53 -0.03 -12.79
C PRO A 247 18.82 0.86 -13.84
N PRO A 248 18.65 0.45 -15.10
CA PRO A 248 17.97 1.30 -16.08
C PRO A 248 16.53 1.59 -15.65
N ILE A 249 16.07 2.83 -15.91
CA ILE A 249 14.68 3.23 -15.69
C ILE A 249 13.73 2.45 -16.59
N LYS A 250 12.56 2.08 -16.08
CA LYS A 250 11.55 1.25 -16.75
C LYS A 250 10.17 1.90 -16.68
N LYS A 251 9.22 1.38 -17.46
CA LYS A 251 7.83 1.89 -17.51
C LYS A 251 7.13 1.93 -16.14
N HIS A 252 7.36 0.94 -15.27
CA HIS A 252 6.74 0.93 -13.94
C HIS A 252 7.28 2.02 -12.99
N ASN A 253 8.33 2.75 -13.38
CA ASN A 253 8.82 3.92 -12.64
C ASN A 253 8.09 5.21 -13.02
N PHE A 254 7.06 5.13 -13.87
CA PHE A 254 6.17 6.23 -14.20
C PHE A 254 4.80 5.88 -13.64
N VAL A 255 4.29 6.75 -12.79
CA VAL A 255 3.01 6.58 -12.11
C VAL A 255 2.05 7.59 -12.69
N GLU A 256 0.95 7.09 -13.23
CA GLU A 256 -0.12 7.93 -13.73
C GLU A 256 -0.92 8.55 -12.59
N VAL A 257 -1.17 9.85 -12.71
CA VAL A 257 -2.16 10.59 -11.93
C VAL A 257 -3.21 11.09 -12.89
N ALA A 258 -4.35 10.41 -12.94
CA ALA A 258 -5.45 10.77 -13.83
C ALA A 258 -6.10 12.13 -13.42
N PRO A 259 -6.87 12.77 -14.32
CA PRO A 259 -7.54 14.05 -14.05
C PRO A 259 -8.36 14.05 -12.76
N GLY A 260 -8.17 15.06 -11.92
CA GLY A 260 -8.87 15.22 -10.65
C GLY A 260 -8.52 14.18 -9.58
N ARG A 261 -7.50 13.33 -9.81
CA ARG A 261 -7.14 12.24 -8.89
C ARG A 261 -5.98 12.62 -7.97
N VAL A 262 -5.99 12.01 -6.79
CA VAL A 262 -4.87 11.97 -5.87
C VAL A 262 -4.16 10.64 -6.02
N LYS A 263 -2.83 10.65 -6.04
CA LYS A 263 -1.99 9.45 -6.05
C LYS A 263 -0.80 9.61 -5.11
N MET A 264 -0.49 8.57 -4.36
CA MET A 264 0.75 8.46 -3.61
C MET A 264 1.88 8.01 -4.53
N ILE A 265 3.06 8.58 -4.32
CA ILE A 265 4.30 8.11 -4.96
C ILE A 265 5.29 7.66 -3.89
N GLY A 266 6.02 6.57 -4.17
CA GLY A 266 6.96 5.96 -3.24
C GLY A 266 6.29 5.06 -2.20
N TYR A 267 7.06 4.67 -1.18
CA TYR A 267 6.65 3.71 -0.14
C TYR A 267 6.54 4.34 1.26
N GLY A 268 6.51 5.67 1.32
CA GLY A 268 6.67 6.43 2.56
C GLY A 268 8.15 6.60 2.95
N PHE A 269 8.47 7.75 3.52
CA PHE A 269 9.79 8.10 4.03
C PHE A 269 9.80 7.96 5.54
N GLN A 270 10.73 7.18 6.09
CA GLN A 270 10.94 7.13 7.52
C GLN A 270 11.69 8.39 7.97
N LEU A 271 11.05 9.20 8.82
CA LEU A 271 11.54 10.52 9.21
C LEU A 271 12.47 10.50 10.45
N GLY A 272 12.82 9.31 10.93
CA GLY A 272 13.54 9.13 12.19
C GLY A 272 12.60 9.00 13.40
N MET A 273 13.21 8.83 14.58
CA MET A 273 12.49 8.69 15.85
C MET A 273 12.38 10.04 16.55
N ALA A 274 11.18 10.47 16.90
CA ALA A 274 10.95 11.62 17.74
C ALA A 274 11.29 11.27 19.20
N THR A 275 12.29 11.93 19.76
CA THR A 275 12.76 11.71 21.14
C THR A 275 12.36 12.83 22.10
N LYS A 276 11.86 13.95 21.57
CA LYS A 276 11.39 15.11 22.32
C LYS A 276 9.92 15.41 22.00
N PRO A 277 9.13 15.86 22.99
CA PRO A 277 7.81 16.40 22.73
C PRO A 277 7.93 17.79 22.08
N GLY A 278 6.88 18.22 21.38
CA GLY A 278 6.80 19.53 20.73
C GLY A 278 6.56 19.45 19.23
N ASP A 279 6.66 20.59 18.57
CA ASP A 279 6.39 20.74 17.14
C ASP A 279 7.64 20.46 16.31
N TYR A 280 7.59 19.41 15.50
CA TYR A 280 8.55 19.18 14.43
C TYR A 280 8.06 19.91 13.18
N THR A 281 8.98 20.45 12.37
CA THR A 281 8.63 21.10 11.10
C THR A 281 9.19 20.31 9.94
N LEU A 282 8.35 20.02 8.95
CA LEU A 282 8.71 19.28 7.75
C LEU A 282 8.40 20.09 6.50
N THR A 283 9.35 20.16 5.59
CA THR A 283 9.14 20.57 4.18
C THR A 283 9.52 19.40 3.28
N LEU A 284 8.79 19.25 2.18
CA LEU A 284 9.07 18.21 1.21
C LEU A 284 9.13 18.81 -0.19
N ARG A 285 10.22 18.52 -0.88
CA ARG A 285 10.45 18.90 -2.28
C ARG A 285 10.33 17.69 -3.19
N TYR A 286 9.64 17.85 -4.30
CA TYR A 286 9.68 16.93 -5.44
C TYR A 286 10.24 17.62 -6.68
N LYS A 287 11.26 17.04 -7.31
CA LYS A 287 11.85 17.50 -8.56
C LYS A 287 11.91 16.36 -9.58
N ASN A 288 11.47 16.63 -10.80
CA ASN A 288 11.65 15.71 -11.93
C ASN A 288 12.20 16.44 -13.16
N GLU A 289 13.26 15.88 -13.73
CA GLU A 289 13.89 16.38 -14.97
C GLU A 289 13.61 15.47 -16.17
N ARG A 290 13.06 14.27 -15.97
CA ARG A 290 12.83 13.31 -17.06
C ARG A 290 11.59 13.65 -17.88
N ASP A 291 11.71 13.50 -19.20
CA ASP A 291 10.59 13.65 -20.15
C ASP A 291 9.90 12.31 -20.51
N GLY A 292 10.53 11.18 -20.19
CA GLY A 292 10.04 9.82 -20.44
C GLY A 292 9.84 9.44 -21.92
N LYS A 293 10.27 10.28 -22.87
CA LYS A 293 10.04 10.07 -24.30
C LYS A 293 10.67 8.79 -24.82
N ASN A 294 11.87 8.47 -24.33
CA ASN A 294 12.59 7.24 -24.66
C ASN A 294 11.86 5.95 -24.23
N LEU A 295 10.86 6.06 -23.36
CA LEU A 295 10.02 4.95 -22.90
C LEU A 295 8.59 5.03 -23.47
N GLY A 296 8.31 5.99 -24.35
CA GLY A 296 7.02 6.17 -25.01
C GLY A 296 5.93 6.75 -24.09
N PHE A 297 6.31 7.50 -23.06
CA PHE A 297 5.33 8.26 -22.28
C PHE A 297 5.05 9.62 -22.90
N GLU A 298 3.79 10.02 -22.79
CA GLU A 298 3.32 11.37 -23.07
C GLU A 298 2.96 12.04 -21.73
N ASN A 299 3.08 13.37 -21.66
CA ASN A 299 2.70 14.18 -20.49
C ASN A 299 3.41 13.79 -19.17
N VAL A 300 4.71 13.51 -19.23
CA VAL A 300 5.53 13.41 -18.01
C VAL A 300 5.69 14.81 -17.42
N TRP A 301 5.31 14.98 -16.16
CA TRP A 301 5.47 16.26 -15.47
C TRP A 301 6.95 16.55 -15.23
N GLN A 302 7.42 17.71 -15.67
CA GLN A 302 8.79 18.16 -15.42
C GLN A 302 8.75 19.45 -14.61
N GLY A 303 9.59 19.55 -13.59
CA GLY A 303 9.62 20.72 -12.74
C GLY A 303 10.02 20.42 -11.30
N GLU A 304 9.66 21.34 -10.43
CA GLU A 304 9.94 21.27 -8.99
C GLU A 304 8.77 21.90 -8.22
N THR A 305 8.26 21.20 -7.21
CA THR A 305 7.23 21.67 -6.29
C THR A 305 7.60 21.34 -4.85
N ASN A 306 7.09 22.14 -3.91
CA ASN A 306 7.39 22.05 -2.49
C ASN A 306 6.11 22.13 -1.68
N THR A 307 5.97 21.30 -0.65
CA THR A 307 4.91 21.50 0.35
C THR A 307 5.16 22.80 1.12
N PRO A 308 4.11 23.42 1.70
CA PRO A 308 4.33 24.37 2.77
C PRO A 308 5.06 23.71 3.95
N ALA A 309 5.56 24.53 4.88
CA ALA A 309 6.13 24.04 6.13
C ALA A 309 5.02 23.44 7.01
N ILE A 310 5.10 22.14 7.26
CA ILE A 310 4.08 21.38 7.97
C ILE A 310 4.54 21.12 9.39
N LYS A 311 3.70 21.48 10.35
CA LYS A 311 3.94 21.23 11.77
C LYS A 311 3.37 19.89 12.19
N VAL A 312 4.17 19.13 12.91
CA VAL A 312 3.82 17.83 13.47
C VAL A 312 4.07 17.87 14.97
N THR A 313 2.99 17.94 15.74
CA THR A 313 3.10 17.94 17.21
C THR A 313 3.25 16.51 17.72
N VAL A 314 4.32 16.26 18.47
CA VAL A 314 4.54 15.03 19.24
C VAL A 314 4.21 15.33 20.70
N ALA A 315 3.24 14.60 21.25
CA ALA A 315 2.82 14.79 22.64
C ALA A 315 3.88 14.27 23.62
N GLU A 316 3.83 14.81 24.86
CA GLU A 316 4.51 14.24 26.03
C GLU A 316 4.02 12.81 26.32
#